data_AF-A0A2I9D2I7-F1
#
_entry.id   AF-A0A2I9D2I7-F1
#
_cell.length_a   1.000
_cell.length_b   1.000
_cell.length_c   1.000
_cell.angle_alpha   90.00
_cell.angle_beta   90.00
_cell.angle_gamma   90.00
#
_symmetry.space_group_name_H-M   'P 1'
#
loop_
_entity.id
_entity.type
_entity.pdbx_description
1 polymer ?
#
loop_
_entity_poly.entity_id
_entity_poly.type
_entity_poly.pdbx_seq_one_letter_code
_entity_poly.pdbx_strand_id
1 'polypeptide(L)'
;MPETDTELVLQTERPEPEVNLLVASADAAADAIRQAGGQVVEPPFDVQVGRCAVLLDPWGSRLVALDLGKGRLATDAQKNVTGTEP
;
A
#
# COMPACT_ATOMS: atom_id res chain seq x y z
N MET A 1 11.27 15.82 19.62
CA MET A 1 11.93 16.82 20.50
C MET A 1 11.23 16.73 21.86
N PRO A 2 11.89 17.04 22.99
CA PRO A 2 11.35 16.74 24.32
C PRO A 2 9.99 17.40 24.66
N GLU A 3 9.50 18.31 23.83
CA GLU A 3 8.26 19.08 24.03
C GLU A 3 7.19 18.84 22.94
N THR A 4 7.32 17.78 22.13
CA THR A 4 6.39 17.50 21.00
C THR A 4 5.74 16.13 21.17
N ASP A 5 4.45 16.00 20.80
CA ASP A 5 3.70 14.73 20.69
C ASP A 5 4.27 13.76 19.62
N THR A 6 5.42 14.09 19.03
CA THR A 6 6.12 13.24 18.07
C THR A 6 6.87 12.12 18.79
N GLU A 7 6.35 10.91 18.66
CA GLU A 7 7.02 9.66 19.07
C GLU A 7 7.74 9.01 17.87
N LEU A 8 8.93 8.44 18.10
CA LEU A 8 9.60 7.57 17.15
C LEU A 8 9.51 6.13 17.66
N VAL A 9 8.82 5.27 16.90
CA VAL A 9 8.73 3.83 17.21
C VAL A 9 9.60 3.05 16.25
N LEU A 10 10.54 2.27 16.79
CA LEU A 10 11.42 1.38 16.02
C LEU A 10 10.86 -0.04 16.04
N GLN A 11 10.51 -0.57 14.86
CA GLN A 11 10.03 -1.94 14.67
C GLN A 11 11.19 -2.82 14.19
N THR A 12 11.78 -3.65 15.07
CA THR A 12 12.94 -4.50 14.73
C THR A 12 12.58 -5.97 14.51
N GLU A 13 11.35 -6.38 14.77
CA GLU A 13 10.93 -7.78 14.71
C GLU A 13 10.30 -8.18 13.36
N ARG A 14 9.96 -7.22 12.50
CA ARG A 14 9.48 -7.48 11.13
C ARG A 14 10.60 -7.23 10.13
N PRO A 15 11.24 -8.27 9.59
CA PRO A 15 12.40 -8.12 8.69
C PRO A 15 12.04 -7.46 7.35
N GLU A 16 10.76 -7.53 6.94
CA GLU A 16 10.24 -6.90 5.73
C GLU A 16 8.91 -6.21 6.03
N PRO A 17 8.92 -4.95 6.49
CA PRO A 17 7.69 -4.19 6.61
C PRO A 17 7.14 -3.92 5.20
N GLU A 18 6.11 -4.66 4.80
CA GLU A 18 5.35 -4.36 3.59
C GLU A 18 4.44 -3.15 3.88
N VAL A 19 4.85 -1.98 3.41
CA VAL A 19 4.07 -0.74 3.58
C VAL A 19 3.06 -0.63 2.44
N ASN A 20 1.79 -0.47 2.81
CA ASN A 20 0.71 -0.24 1.87
C ASN A 20 0.39 1.26 1.80
N LEU A 21 0.48 1.83 0.60
CA LEU A 21 0.23 3.24 0.31
C LEU A 21 -1.06 3.39 -0.47
N LEU A 22 -1.98 4.20 0.03
CA LEU A 22 -3.17 4.58 -0.72
C LEU A 22 -2.77 5.58 -1.82
N VAL A 23 -3.05 5.22 -3.07
CA VAL A 23 -2.76 6.04 -4.24
C VAL A 23 -4.02 6.29 -5.07
N ALA A 24 -3.98 7.29 -5.94
CA ALA A 24 -5.07 7.56 -6.88
C ALA A 24 -5.13 6.53 -8.02
N SER A 25 -3.99 5.92 -8.38
CA SER A 25 -3.88 4.89 -9.42
C SER A 25 -2.64 4.03 -9.18
N ALA A 26 -2.82 2.72 -9.07
CA ALA A 26 -1.72 1.76 -8.96
C ALA A 26 -0.81 1.77 -10.21
N ASP A 27 -1.41 1.91 -11.40
CA ASP A 27 -0.68 1.99 -12.67
C ASP A 27 0.24 3.22 -12.74
N ALA A 28 -0.27 4.40 -12.39
CA ALA A 28 0.54 5.62 -12.35
C ALA A 28 1.66 5.55 -11.30
N ALA A 29 1.39 4.93 -10.15
CA ALA A 29 2.40 4.74 -9.10
C ALA A 29 3.52 3.79 -9.55
N ALA A 30 3.18 2.70 -10.26
CA ALA A 30 4.16 1.77 -10.81
C ALA A 30 5.09 2.46 -11.82
N ASP A 31 4.55 3.32 -12.69
CA ASP A 31 5.36 4.09 -13.64
C ASP A 31 6.25 5.13 -12.93
N ALA A 32 5.73 5.81 -11.92
CA ALA A 32 6.50 6.76 -11.12
C ALA A 32 7.70 6.06 -10.42
N ILE A 33 7.50 4.87 -9.86
CA ILE A 33 8.60 4.10 -9.25
C ILE A 33 9.66 3.71 -10.28
N ARG A 34 9.26 3.24 -11.47
CA ARG A 34 10.24 2.93 -12.54
C ARG A 34 11.06 4.16 -12.92
N GLN A 35 10.41 5.31 -13.08
CA GLN A 35 11.08 6.57 -13.42
C GLN A 35 12.04 7.04 -12.32
N ALA A 36 11.70 6.78 -11.06
CA ALA A 36 12.54 7.08 -9.91
C ALA A 36 13.71 6.10 -9.71
N GLY A 37 13.86 5.09 -10.57
CA GLY A 37 14.93 4.08 -10.48
C GLY A 37 14.61 2.90 -9.58
N GLY A 38 13.36 2.74 -9.17
CA GLY A 38 12.87 1.54 -8.47
C GLY A 38 12.45 0.44 -9.45
N GLN A 39 11.91 -0.64 -8.90
CA GLN A 39 11.50 -1.83 -9.64
C GLN A 39 10.02 -2.16 -9.39
N VAL A 40 9.34 -2.66 -10.41
CA VAL A 40 8.03 -3.29 -10.26
C VAL A 40 8.23 -4.78 -10.09
N VAL A 41 7.89 -5.30 -8.92
CA VAL A 41 7.98 -6.73 -8.59
C VAL A 41 6.78 -7.47 -9.15
N GLU A 42 5.57 -6.93 -8.88
CA GLU A 42 4.32 -7.40 -9.45
C GLU A 42 3.64 -6.22 -10.17
N PRO A 43 3.36 -6.34 -11.47
CA PRO A 43 2.67 -5.28 -12.22
C PRO A 43 1.25 -5.04 -11.67
N PRO A 44 0.64 -3.87 -11.94
CA PRO A 44 -0.70 -3.55 -11.47
C PRO A 44 -1.73 -4.64 -11.80
N PHE A 45 -2.39 -5.16 -10.76
CA PHE A 45 -3.38 -6.22 -10.84
C PHE A 45 -4.65 -5.88 -10.05
N ASP A 46 -5.74 -6.55 -10.39
CA ASP A 46 -7.04 -6.32 -9.80
C ASP A 46 -7.19 -7.00 -8.43
N VAL A 47 -7.73 -6.25 -7.47
CA VAL A 47 -8.18 -6.76 -6.17
C VAL A 47 -9.65 -6.38 -5.94
N GLN A 48 -10.26 -6.91 -4.88
CA GLN A 48 -11.68 -6.69 -4.57
C GLN A 48 -12.06 -5.21 -4.40
N VAL A 49 -11.14 -4.39 -3.87
CA VAL A 49 -11.36 -2.97 -3.57
C VAL A 49 -10.85 -2.00 -4.64
N GLY A 50 -10.09 -2.47 -5.62
CA GLY A 50 -9.47 -1.62 -6.64
C GLY A 50 -8.38 -2.34 -7.42
N ARG A 51 -7.25 -1.69 -7.63
CA ARG A 51 -6.01 -2.27 -8.16
C ARG A 51 -4.85 -2.04 -7.21
N CYS A 52 -3.86 -2.93 -7.25
CA CYS A 52 -2.60 -2.71 -6.56
C CYS A 52 -1.39 -3.19 -7.37
N ALA A 53 -0.21 -2.73 -6.98
CA ALA A 53 1.08 -3.14 -7.54
C ALA A 53 2.10 -3.34 -6.42
N VAL A 54 3.00 -4.32 -6.57
CA VAL A 54 4.09 -4.56 -5.62
C VAL A 54 5.37 -3.98 -6.20
N LEU A 55 6.04 -3.12 -5.43
CA LEU A 55 7.10 -2.24 -5.88
C LEU A 55 8.31 -2.36 -4.94
N LEU A 56 9.48 -2.08 -5.49
CA LEU A 56 10.71 -1.82 -4.73
C LEU A 56 11.17 -0.39 -5.04
N ASP A 57 11.45 0.37 -4.00
CA ASP A 57 12.15 1.65 -4.17
C ASP A 57 13.63 1.41 -4.56
N PRO A 58 14.40 2.45 -4.91
CA PRO A 58 15.81 2.32 -5.27
C PRO A 58 16.72 1.73 -4.18
N TRP A 59 16.26 1.71 -2.92
CA TRP A 59 17.00 1.16 -1.78
C TRP A 59 16.56 -0.27 -1.42
N GLY A 60 15.62 -0.85 -2.19
CA GLY A 60 15.11 -2.20 -1.99
C GLY A 60 13.98 -2.30 -0.96
N SER A 61 13.38 -1.19 -0.54
CA SER A 61 12.22 -1.24 0.36
C SER A 61 10.97 -1.67 -0.41
N ARG A 62 10.25 -2.65 0.13
CA ARG A 62 9.04 -3.19 -0.49
C ARG A 62 7.81 -2.36 -0.15
N LEU A 63 7.13 -1.89 -1.19
CA LEU A 63 5.95 -1.03 -1.11
C LEU A 63 4.81 -1.67 -1.89
N VAL A 64 3.58 -1.47 -1.43
CA VAL A 64 2.36 -1.81 -2.18
C VAL A 64 1.60 -0.53 -2.45
N ALA A 65 1.43 -0.18 -3.71
CA ALA A 65 0.54 0.90 -4.12
C ALA A 65 -0.86 0.32 -4.29
N LEU A 66 -1.83 0.80 -3.52
CA LEU A 66 -3.22 0.37 -3.57
C LEU A 66 -4.11 1.55 -3.93
N ASP A 67 -4.88 1.42 -5.00
CA ASP A 67 -6.05 2.28 -5.22
C ASP A 67 -7.32 1.57 -4.78
N LEU A 68 -8.30 2.36 -4.33
CA LEU A 68 -9.61 1.87 -3.87
C LEU A 68 -10.71 2.18 -4.88
N GLY A 69 -10.39 2.13 -6.18
CA GLY A 69 -11.31 2.55 -7.24
C GLY A 69 -12.62 1.75 -7.33
N LYS A 70 -12.71 0.58 -6.69
CA LYS A 70 -13.93 -0.25 -6.61
C LYS A 70 -14.67 -0.10 -5.28
N GLY A 71 -14.14 0.70 -4.35
CA GLY A 71 -14.73 0.94 -3.04
C GLY A 71 -13.96 0.31 -1.87
N ARG A 72 -14.58 0.28 -0.69
CA ARG A 72 -14.04 -0.28 0.56
C ARG A 72 -14.69 -1.62 0.89
N LEU A 73 -14.00 -2.44 1.68
CA LEU A 73 -14.60 -3.68 2.18
C LEU A 73 -15.78 -3.34 3.10
N ALA A 74 -16.95 -3.87 2.77
CA ALA A 74 -18.11 -3.82 3.65
C ALA A 74 -18.01 -4.94 4.69
N THR A 75 -18.37 -4.65 5.95
CA THR A 75 -18.31 -5.61 7.05
C THR A 75 -19.61 -5.71 7.84
N ASP A 76 -19.96 -6.91 8.29
CA ASP A 76 -21.06 -7.11 9.25
C ASP A 76 -20.69 -6.65 10.68
N ALA A 77 -21.63 -6.78 11.63
CA ALA A 77 -21.41 -6.43 13.03
C ALA A 77 -20.31 -7.28 13.72
N GLN A 78 -19.98 -8.43 13.14
CA GLN A 78 -18.94 -9.35 13.61
C GLN A 78 -17.58 -9.10 12.92
N LYS A 79 -17.49 -8.09 12.04
CA LYS A 79 -16.30 -7.72 11.26
C LYS A 79 -15.92 -8.74 10.17
N ASN A 80 -16.86 -9.59 9.74
CA ASN A 80 -16.65 -10.41 8.56
C ASN A 80 -16.82 -9.56 7.31
N VAL A 81 -15.98 -9.79 6.30
CA VAL A 81 -16.12 -9.14 4.99
C VAL A 81 -17.33 -9.72 4.26
N THR A 82 -18.30 -8.88 3.93
CA THR A 82 -19.55 -9.28 3.25
C THR A 82 -19.65 -8.79 1.81
N GLY A 83 -18.75 -7.89 1.39
CA GLY A 83 -18.71 -7.38 0.02
C GLY A 83 -17.81 -6.15 -0.11
N THR A 84 -18.11 -5.32 -1.11
CA THR A 84 -17.47 -4.04 -1.35
C THR A 84 -18.54 -2.95 -1.43
N GLU A 85 -18.37 -1.87 -0.68
CA GLU A 85 -19.20 -0.67 -0.72
C GLU A 85 -18.44 0.48 -1.43
N PRO A 86 -19.12 1.30 -2.26
CA PRO A 86 -18.45 2.36 -3.03
C PRO A 86 -17.79 3.45 -2.17
#